data_AF-G3AVQ0-F1
#
_entry.id   AF-G3AVQ0-F1
#
_cell.length_a   1.000
_cell.length_b   1.000
_cell.length_c   1.000
_cell.angle_alpha   90.00
_cell.angle_beta   90.00
_cell.angle_gamma   90.00
#
_symmetry.space_group_name_H-M   'P 1'
#
loop_
_entity.id
_entity.type
_entity.pdbx_description
1 polymer ?
#
loop_
_entity_poly.entity_id
_entity_poly.type
_entity_poly.pdbx_seq_one_letter_code
_entity_poly.pdbx_strand_id
1 'polypeptide(L)'
;MAGKNNINKPKIKLNANSHAKHLGSKRAARARSNASTRSSLGRYADKATTAPRPTDSVALALYTGETPGPVNTMTNVTLSKKRAKKIARNQKYFAANIKTKSDDVTMEIDNETVEEKQSKLDQIKKALWSVIENHSKNGYSVVADAEGTTLGVQSF
;
A
#
# COMPACT_ATOMS: atom_id res chain seq x y z
N MET A 1 -49.14 -26.14 12.63
CA MET A 1 -50.30 -26.40 13.48
C MET A 1 -50.53 -25.22 14.42
N ALA A 2 -51.79 -24.97 14.81
CA ALA A 2 -52.12 -24.00 15.85
C ALA A 2 -51.62 -24.50 17.23
N GLY A 3 -51.45 -23.59 18.18
CA GLY A 3 -51.00 -23.95 19.52
C GLY A 3 -52.13 -24.55 20.37
N LYS A 4 -51.80 -25.38 21.37
CA LYS A 4 -52.78 -26.04 22.27
C LYS A 4 -53.78 -25.07 22.91
N ASN A 5 -53.31 -23.89 23.32
CA ASN A 5 -54.16 -22.90 24.01
C ASN A 5 -54.94 -21.99 23.04
N ASN A 6 -54.57 -21.95 21.76
CA ASN A 6 -55.14 -21.03 20.77
C ASN A 6 -55.29 -21.76 19.43
N ILE A 7 -56.25 -22.68 19.38
CA ILE A 7 -56.53 -23.55 18.25
C ILE A 7 -56.98 -22.79 16.99
N ASN A 8 -57.64 -21.64 17.16
CA ASN A 8 -58.15 -20.82 16.06
C ASN A 8 -57.10 -19.86 15.48
N LYS A 9 -55.87 -19.82 16.03
CA LYS A 9 -54.79 -18.94 15.56
C LYS A 9 -53.66 -19.74 14.90
N PRO A 10 -53.34 -19.49 13.62
CA PRO A 10 -52.32 -20.25 12.90
C PRO A 10 -50.88 -19.82 13.28
N LYS A 11 -50.33 -20.40 14.35
CA LYS A 11 -48.98 -20.08 14.88
C LYS A 11 -47.85 -20.25 13.85
N ILE A 12 -47.75 -21.43 13.21
CA ILE A 12 -46.62 -21.73 12.30
C ILE A 12 -46.64 -20.83 11.06
N LYS A 13 -47.80 -20.61 10.44
CA LYS A 13 -47.90 -19.76 9.23
C LYS A 13 -47.55 -18.31 9.53
N LEU A 14 -47.99 -17.78 10.67
CA LEU A 14 -47.64 -16.43 11.10
C LEU A 14 -46.14 -16.28 11.38
N ASN A 15 -45.53 -17.25 12.06
CA ASN A 15 -44.09 -17.23 12.33
C ASN A 15 -43.27 -17.34 11.04
N ALA A 16 -43.67 -18.23 10.12
CA ALA A 16 -43.01 -18.36 8.83
C ALA A 16 -43.11 -17.08 8.00
N ASN A 17 -44.27 -16.43 7.96
CA ASN A 17 -44.47 -15.16 7.26
C ASN A 17 -43.64 -14.03 7.90
N SER A 18 -43.68 -13.90 9.22
CA SER A 18 -42.88 -12.91 9.95
C SER A 18 -41.38 -13.11 9.70
N HIS A 19 -40.90 -14.35 9.76
CA HIS A 19 -39.51 -14.69 9.48
C HIS A 19 -39.13 -14.38 8.02
N ALA A 20 -39.99 -14.72 7.06
CA ALA A 20 -39.76 -14.41 5.64
C ALA A 20 -39.68 -12.89 5.40
N LYS A 21 -40.59 -12.10 6.00
CA LYS A 21 -40.57 -10.63 5.92
C LYS A 21 -39.31 -10.04 6.51
N HIS A 22 -38.88 -10.52 7.68
CA HIS A 22 -37.64 -10.09 8.34
C HIS A 22 -36.40 -10.40 7.53
N LEU A 23 -36.32 -11.60 6.93
CA LEU A 23 -35.22 -11.93 6.04
C LEU A 23 -35.24 -11.09 4.76
N GLY A 24 -36.43 -10.82 4.21
CA GLY A 24 -36.60 -9.94 3.05
C GLY A 24 -36.11 -8.52 3.31
N SER A 25 -36.50 -7.92 4.45
CA SER A 25 -36.05 -6.58 4.83
C SER A 25 -34.54 -6.53 5.06
N LYS A 26 -33.95 -7.54 5.71
CA LYS A 26 -32.49 -7.66 5.85
C LYS A 26 -31.77 -7.76 4.51
N ARG A 27 -32.30 -8.54 3.56
CA ARG A 27 -31.72 -8.62 2.21
C ARG A 27 -31.79 -7.28 1.48
N ALA A 28 -32.92 -6.59 1.54
CA ALA A 28 -33.09 -5.27 0.93
C ALA A 28 -32.17 -4.21 1.55
N ALA A 29 -32.03 -4.19 2.88
CA ALA A 29 -31.11 -3.28 3.56
C ALA A 29 -29.66 -3.53 3.16
N ARG A 30 -29.22 -4.80 3.13
CA ARG A 30 -27.87 -5.18 2.67
C ARG A 30 -27.61 -4.80 1.22
N ALA A 31 -28.60 -4.93 0.34
CA ALA A 31 -28.47 -4.56 -1.07
C ALA A 31 -28.33 -3.03 -1.26
N ARG A 32 -28.83 -2.22 -0.32
CA ARG A 32 -28.66 -0.76 -0.34
C ARG A 32 -27.35 -0.31 0.29
N SER A 33 -26.91 -0.95 1.37
CA SER A 33 -25.72 -0.54 2.13
C SER A 33 -24.42 -1.05 1.55
N ASN A 34 -24.43 -2.22 0.92
CA ASN A 34 -23.23 -2.86 0.41
C ASN A 34 -23.20 -2.72 -1.10
N ALA A 35 -22.01 -2.48 -1.66
CA ALA A 35 -21.80 -2.61 -3.08
C ALA A 35 -22.23 -4.01 -3.53
N SER A 36 -23.11 -4.06 -4.53
CA SER A 36 -23.62 -5.32 -5.06
C SER A 36 -22.45 -6.16 -5.58
N THR A 37 -22.40 -7.43 -5.20
CA THR A 37 -21.34 -8.33 -5.64
C THR A 37 -21.56 -8.70 -7.10
N ARG A 38 -20.49 -9.01 -7.85
CA ARG A 38 -20.63 -9.45 -9.26
C ARG A 38 -21.56 -10.64 -9.47
N SER A 39 -21.83 -11.43 -8.44
CA SER A 39 -22.78 -12.54 -8.49
C SER A 39 -24.24 -12.11 -8.36
N SER A 40 -24.52 -10.93 -7.78
CA SER A 40 -25.87 -10.36 -7.65
C SER A 40 -26.21 -9.34 -8.74
N LEU A 41 -25.23 -8.90 -9.54
CA LEU A 41 -25.46 -8.09 -10.74
C LEU A 41 -25.62 -8.98 -11.98
N GLY A 42 -26.42 -8.50 -12.94
CA GLY A 42 -26.58 -9.14 -14.24
C GLY A 42 -25.26 -9.22 -15.02
N ARG A 43 -25.21 -10.10 -16.03
CA ARG A 43 -24.02 -10.38 -16.87
C ARG A 43 -23.35 -9.11 -17.45
N TYR A 44 -24.11 -8.04 -17.62
CA TYR A 44 -23.71 -6.79 -18.29
C TYR A 44 -23.41 -5.62 -17.34
N ALA A 45 -23.35 -5.84 -16.02
CA ALA A 45 -22.99 -4.74 -15.12
C ALA A 45 -21.51 -4.35 -15.24
N ASP A 46 -21.25 -3.04 -15.16
CA ASP A 46 -19.91 -2.47 -15.25
C ASP A 46 -18.99 -3.00 -14.15
N LYS A 47 -17.87 -3.62 -14.55
CA LYS A 47 -16.91 -4.26 -13.64
C LYS A 47 -16.31 -3.30 -12.60
N ALA A 48 -16.31 -2.00 -12.88
CA ALA A 48 -15.72 -0.97 -12.03
C ALA A 48 -16.51 -0.68 -10.75
N THR A 49 -17.82 -0.90 -10.73
CA THR A 49 -18.71 -0.57 -9.60
C THR A 49 -19.11 -1.78 -8.76
N THR A 50 -18.50 -2.93 -9.01
CA THR A 50 -18.89 -4.19 -8.38
C THR A 50 -17.91 -4.64 -7.31
N ALA A 51 -18.43 -5.11 -6.18
CA ALA A 51 -17.58 -5.68 -5.14
C ALA A 51 -16.85 -6.93 -5.66
N PRO A 52 -15.58 -7.14 -5.27
CA PRO A 52 -14.78 -8.29 -5.69
C PRO A 52 -15.48 -9.61 -5.35
N ARG A 53 -15.31 -10.62 -6.20
CA ARG A 53 -15.86 -11.96 -5.96
C ARG A 53 -15.19 -12.58 -4.72
N PRO A 54 -15.83 -13.56 -4.05
CA PRO A 54 -15.19 -14.32 -2.97
C PRO A 54 -13.90 -15.04 -3.42
N THR A 55 -13.77 -15.32 -4.72
CA THR A 55 -12.58 -15.90 -5.35
C THR A 55 -11.50 -14.89 -5.68
N ASP A 56 -11.85 -13.60 -5.72
CA ASP A 56 -10.91 -12.55 -6.06
C ASP A 56 -10.01 -12.31 -4.85
N SER A 57 -8.73 -12.09 -5.11
CA SER A 57 -7.74 -11.94 -4.05
C SER A 57 -7.93 -10.63 -3.30
N VAL A 58 -8.48 -10.74 -2.09
CA VAL A 58 -8.66 -9.63 -1.15
C VAL A 58 -7.37 -8.83 -0.92
N ALA A 59 -6.22 -9.52 -0.89
CA ALA A 59 -4.91 -8.89 -0.73
C ALA A 59 -4.51 -7.96 -1.91
N LEU A 60 -4.92 -8.28 -3.14
CA LEU A 60 -4.68 -7.40 -4.28
C LEU A 60 -5.61 -6.20 -4.24
N ALA A 61 -6.89 -6.40 -3.89
CA ALA A 61 -7.84 -5.31 -3.73
C ALA A 61 -7.39 -4.29 -2.68
N LEU A 62 -6.83 -4.75 -1.54
CA LEU A 62 -6.24 -3.86 -0.53
C LEU A 62 -4.93 -3.20 -0.97
N TYR A 63 -4.20 -3.79 -1.92
CA TYR A 63 -2.93 -3.25 -2.39
C TYR A 63 -3.13 -2.18 -3.48
N THR A 64 -4.11 -2.37 -4.36
CA THR A 64 -4.40 -1.45 -5.48
C THR A 64 -5.52 -0.46 -5.18
N GLY A 65 -6.33 -0.74 -4.16
CA GLY A 65 -7.44 0.12 -3.74
C GLY A 65 -6.93 1.39 -3.06
N GLU A 66 -7.82 2.39 -2.97
CA GLU A 66 -7.55 3.61 -2.23
C GLU A 66 -7.25 3.29 -0.75
N THR A 67 -6.25 3.97 -0.19
CA THR A 67 -5.97 3.87 1.25
C THR A 67 -7.21 4.32 2.01
N PRO A 68 -7.79 3.47 2.88
CA PRO A 68 -8.98 3.86 3.61
C PRO A 68 -8.66 5.10 4.44
N GLY A 69 -9.44 6.16 4.24
CA GLY A 69 -9.40 7.32 5.13
C GLY A 69 -9.77 6.94 6.57
N PRO A 70 -9.70 7.86 7.54
CA PRO A 70 -10.17 7.61 8.90
C PRO A 70 -11.70 7.49 8.90
N VAL A 71 -12.21 6.34 8.48
CA VAL A 71 -13.63 5.98 8.56
C VAL A 71 -13.90 5.23 9.86
N ASN A 72 -15.03 5.57 10.51
CA ASN A 72 -15.51 4.96 11.76
C ASN A 72 -15.92 3.47 11.62
N THR A 73 -15.56 2.81 10.51
CA THR A 73 -15.92 1.42 10.21
C THR A 73 -14.71 0.51 10.35
N MET A 74 -14.72 -0.35 11.36
CA MET A 74 -13.67 -1.32 11.62
C MET A 74 -13.74 -2.51 10.65
N THR A 75 -12.62 -2.84 10.01
CA THR A 75 -12.48 -4.01 9.12
C THR A 75 -11.53 -5.05 9.71
N ASN A 76 -11.86 -6.34 9.59
CA ASN A 76 -10.98 -7.44 10.02
C ASN A 76 -9.97 -7.87 8.95
N VAL A 77 -9.98 -7.20 7.79
CA VAL A 77 -9.16 -7.56 6.63
C VAL A 77 -7.96 -6.63 6.55
N THR A 78 -6.76 -7.19 6.49
CA THR A 78 -5.51 -6.43 6.41
C THR A 78 -4.58 -6.95 5.34
N LEU A 79 -3.69 -6.09 4.86
CA LEU A 79 -2.61 -6.48 3.96
C LEU A 79 -1.30 -6.64 4.75
N SER A 80 -0.83 -7.87 4.89
CA SER A 80 0.47 -8.13 5.52
C SER A 80 1.61 -7.48 4.73
N LYS A 81 2.55 -6.81 5.42
CA LYS A 81 3.77 -6.22 4.84
C LYS A 81 4.57 -7.23 3.99
N LYS A 82 4.60 -8.51 4.39
CA LYS A 82 5.24 -9.59 3.62
C LYS A 82 4.56 -9.80 2.28
N ARG A 83 3.22 -9.78 2.24
CA ARG A 83 2.45 -9.96 1.01
C ARG A 83 2.56 -8.72 0.12
N ALA A 84 2.52 -7.51 0.69
CA ALA A 84 2.72 -6.27 -0.05
C ALA A 84 4.06 -6.24 -0.79
N LYS A 85 5.17 -6.60 -0.12
CA LYS A 85 6.49 -6.70 -0.76
C LYS A 85 6.52 -7.74 -1.88
N LYS A 86 5.86 -8.89 -1.71
CA LYS A 86 5.78 -9.92 -2.78
C LYS A 86 5.02 -9.42 -4.00
N ILE A 87 3.92 -8.69 -3.79
CA ILE A 87 3.14 -8.12 -4.89
C ILE A 87 3.98 -7.08 -5.64
N ALA A 88 4.61 -6.14 -4.93
CA ALA A 88 5.48 -5.13 -5.54
C ALA A 88 6.65 -5.75 -6.32
N ARG A 89 7.30 -6.77 -5.76
CA ARG A 89 8.38 -7.51 -6.46
C ARG A 89 7.88 -8.19 -7.73
N ASN A 90 6.73 -8.86 -7.66
CA ASN A 90 6.16 -9.51 -8.83
C ASN A 90 5.74 -8.51 -9.90
N GLN A 91 5.20 -7.34 -9.52
CA GLN A 91 4.91 -6.25 -10.45
C GLN A 91 6.16 -5.74 -11.16
N LYS A 92 7.29 -5.60 -10.45
CA LYS A 92 8.59 -5.29 -11.07
C LYS A 92 8.98 -6.34 -12.13
N TYR A 93 8.83 -7.63 -11.82
CA TYR A 93 9.12 -8.70 -12.81
C TYR A 93 8.18 -8.65 -14.01
N PHE A 94 6.89 -8.38 -13.82
CA PHE A 94 5.96 -8.21 -14.93
C PHE A 94 6.33 -7.01 -15.80
N ALA A 95 6.66 -5.87 -15.20
CA ALA A 95 7.08 -4.68 -15.94
C ALA A 95 8.38 -4.93 -16.73
N ALA A 96 9.37 -5.57 -16.11
CA ALA A 96 10.61 -5.95 -16.79
C ALA A 96 10.34 -6.87 -17.98
N ASN A 97 9.49 -7.90 -17.82
CA ASN A 97 9.16 -8.83 -18.88
C ASN A 97 8.34 -8.22 -20.04
N ILE A 98 7.60 -7.13 -19.79
CA ILE A 98 6.87 -6.39 -20.82
C ILE A 98 7.85 -5.47 -21.59
N LYS A 99 8.75 -4.79 -20.87
CA LYS A 99 9.81 -3.96 -21.47
C LYS A 99 10.73 -4.79 -22.37
N THR A 100 11.22 -5.94 -21.90
CA THR A 100 12.07 -6.83 -22.69
C THR A 100 11.37 -7.49 -23.88
N LYS A 101 10.03 -7.47 -23.93
CA LYS A 101 9.25 -7.91 -25.10
C LYS A 101 8.99 -6.79 -26.11
N SER A 102 9.17 -5.53 -25.72
CA SER A 102 8.96 -4.36 -26.58
C SER A 102 10.26 -3.76 -27.08
N ASP A 103 11.33 -3.83 -26.29
CA ASP A 103 12.67 -3.40 -26.65
C ASP A 103 13.61 -4.61 -26.76
N ASP A 104 14.06 -4.86 -27.99
CA ASP A 104 15.24 -5.68 -28.24
C ASP A 104 16.47 -4.90 -27.72
N VAL A 105 17.27 -5.52 -26.85
CA VAL A 105 18.59 -5.06 -26.37
C VAL A 105 18.61 -3.82 -25.44
N THR A 106 18.86 -4.07 -24.15
CA THR A 106 19.99 -3.55 -23.31
C THR A 106 19.64 -3.74 -21.84
N MET A 107 20.45 -4.49 -21.10
CA MET A 107 20.27 -4.68 -19.66
C MET A 107 20.86 -3.49 -18.91
N GLU A 108 20.12 -2.39 -18.82
CA GLU A 108 20.40 -1.38 -17.80
C GLU A 108 19.94 -1.93 -16.44
N ILE A 109 20.92 -2.42 -15.69
CA ILE A 109 20.77 -2.71 -14.28
C ILE A 109 20.51 -1.37 -13.60
N ASP A 110 19.24 -1.11 -13.26
CA ASP A 110 18.84 -0.04 -12.35
C ASP A 110 19.58 -0.23 -11.02
N ASN A 111 20.77 0.36 -10.93
CA ASN A 111 21.33 0.80 -9.67
C ASN A 111 20.37 1.88 -9.19
N GLU A 112 19.31 1.51 -8.45
CA GLU A 112 18.62 2.42 -7.54
C GLU A 112 19.74 3.12 -6.77
N THR A 113 20.05 4.36 -7.13
CA THR A 113 21.26 5.04 -6.69
C THR A 113 21.25 5.00 -5.17
N VAL A 114 22.29 4.37 -4.60
CA VAL A 114 22.47 4.15 -3.16
C VAL A 114 22.37 5.47 -2.35
N GLU A 115 22.34 6.60 -3.04
CA GLU A 115 22.15 7.96 -2.56
C GLU A 115 20.75 8.24 -1.98
N GLU A 116 19.68 7.65 -2.50
CA GLU A 116 18.31 8.00 -2.06
C GLU A 116 17.90 7.38 -0.71
N LYS A 117 18.66 6.39 -0.21
CA LYS A 117 18.34 5.66 1.03
C LYS A 117 19.34 5.91 2.16
N GLN A 118 20.18 6.93 2.05
CA GLN A 118 21.13 7.24 3.12
C GLN A 118 20.41 7.95 4.25
N SER A 119 20.56 7.41 5.46
CA SER A 119 20.14 8.09 6.67
C SER A 119 20.83 9.46 6.75
N LYS A 120 20.17 10.45 7.36
CA LYS A 120 20.77 11.78 7.60
C LYS A 120 22.14 11.66 8.30
N LEU A 121 22.28 10.65 9.15
CA LEU A 121 23.53 10.30 9.82
C LEU A 121 24.61 9.83 8.83
N ASP A 122 24.26 9.02 7.84
CA ASP A 122 25.21 8.53 6.82
C ASP A 122 25.66 9.66 5.89
N GLN A 123 24.77 10.60 5.57
CA GLN A 123 25.12 11.82 4.83
C GLN A 123 26.12 12.68 5.62
N ILE A 124 25.89 12.89 6.92
CA ILE A 124 26.81 13.62 7.79
C ILE A 124 28.17 12.91 7.88
N LYS A 125 28.16 11.57 8.04
CA LYS A 125 29.42 10.79 8.05
C LYS A 125 30.18 10.93 6.74
N LYS A 126 29.51 10.82 5.60
CA LYS A 126 30.15 11.01 4.29
C LYS A 126 30.72 12.41 4.10
N ALA A 127 29.99 13.44 4.51
CA ALA A 127 30.48 14.81 4.48
C ALA A 127 31.73 14.97 5.37
N LEU A 128 31.70 14.45 6.60
CA LEU A 128 32.84 14.49 7.51
C LEU A 128 34.06 13.75 6.93
N TRP A 129 33.87 12.55 6.38
CA TRP A 129 34.93 11.78 5.73
C TRP A 129 35.51 12.52 4.53
N SER A 130 34.68 13.18 3.72
CA SER A 130 35.17 14.00 2.61
C SER A 130 36.03 15.18 3.07
N VAL A 131 35.67 15.82 4.19
CA VAL A 131 36.47 16.91 4.79
C VAL A 131 37.80 16.39 5.33
N ILE A 132 37.80 15.24 6.02
CA ILE A 132 39.03 14.61 6.54
C ILE A 132 39.95 14.19 5.39
N GLU A 133 39.40 13.57 4.34
CA GLU A 133 40.19 13.18 3.16
C GLU A 133 40.77 14.40 2.43
N ASN A 134 40.00 15.47 2.27
CA ASN A 134 40.49 16.72 1.70
C ASN A 134 41.57 17.35 2.58
N HIS A 135 41.42 17.31 3.91
CA HIS A 135 42.43 17.79 4.85
C HIS A 135 43.72 16.97 4.79
N SER A 136 43.62 15.64 4.66
CA SER A 136 44.77 14.76 4.50
C SER A 136 45.50 14.93 3.18
N LYS A 137 44.78 15.26 2.09
CA LYS A 137 45.34 15.38 0.74
C LYS A 137 45.91 16.77 0.46
N ASN A 138 45.26 17.83 0.96
CA ASN A 138 45.61 19.20 0.62
C ASN A 138 46.32 19.96 1.77
N GLY A 139 46.49 19.33 2.95
CA GLY A 139 47.02 20.01 4.13
C GLY A 139 46.14 21.20 4.56
N TYR A 140 46.63 22.02 5.50
CA TYR A 140 45.95 23.27 5.84
C TYR A 140 45.91 24.18 4.61
N SER A 141 44.72 24.53 4.12
CA SER A 141 44.60 25.62 3.16
C SER A 141 44.98 26.90 3.88
N VAL A 142 46.23 27.33 3.70
CA VAL A 142 46.61 28.71 4.01
C VAL A 142 45.83 29.57 3.03
N VAL A 143 44.71 30.12 3.49
CA VAL A 143 44.06 31.22 2.79
C VAL A 143 45.03 32.38 2.90
N ALA A 144 45.86 32.55 1.86
CA ALA A 144 46.70 33.71 1.71
C ALA A 144 45.79 34.88 1.29
N ASP A 145 44.99 35.39 2.22
CA ASP A 145 44.45 36.73 2.08
C ASP A 145 45.64 37.69 2.05
N ALA A 146 45.62 38.61 1.08
CA ALA A 146 46.72 39.53 0.79
C ALA A 146 46.96 40.58 1.90
N GLU A 147 46.29 40.46 3.04
CA GLU A 147 46.34 41.41 4.16
C GLU A 147 46.92 40.73 5.41
N GLY A 148 48.24 40.49 5.34
CA GLY A 148 49.21 40.47 6.45
C GLY A 148 48.87 39.76 7.76
N THR A 149 49.60 38.68 8.06
CA THR A 149 50.45 38.54 9.27
C THR A 149 51.39 37.36 9.05
N THR A 150 52.68 37.63 8.86
CA THR A 150 53.75 36.62 8.79
C THR A 150 53.97 36.01 10.18
N LEU A 151 53.59 34.75 10.38
CA LEU A 151 54.01 33.98 11.55
C LEU A 151 55.52 33.73 11.45
N GLY A 152 56.26 34.29 12.41
CA GLY A 152 57.72 34.20 12.47
C GLY A 152 58.21 32.76 12.62
N VAL A 153 59.18 32.39 11.79
CA VAL A 153 60.03 31.22 11.98
C VAL A 153 60.90 31.47 13.21
N GLN A 154 60.72 30.67 14.26
CA GLN A 154 61.67 30.62 15.36
C GLN A 154 62.67 29.49 15.08
N SER A 155 63.89 29.87 14.67
CA SER A 155 65.05 28.99 14.65
C SER A 155 65.56 28.79 16.07
N PHE A 156 65.64 27.54 16.54
CA PHE A 156 66.79 26.93 17.21
C PHE A 156 66.57 25.41 17.26
#